data_AF-A0A1Z9FD36-F1
#
_entry.id   AF-A0A1Z9FD36-F1
#
_cell.length_a   1.000
_cell.length_b   1.000
_cell.length_c   1.000
_cell.angle_alpha   90.00
_cell.angle_beta   90.00
_cell.angle_gamma   90.00
#
_symmetry.space_group_name_H-M   'P 1'
#
loop_
_entity.id
_entity.type
_entity.pdbx_description
1 polymer ?
#
loop_
_entity_poly.entity_id
_entity_poly.type
_entity_poly.pdbx_seq_one_letter_code
_entity_poly.pdbx_strand_id
1 'polypeptide(L)' 'MAFADGHEVAIADPAEISFVFNTLLFCIGGFLVMWMAAGFTMLEAGLVRSKNTVVICIKNVGLFSIAGTAYYLIGYNLMY' A
#
# COMPACT_ATOMS: atom_id res chain seq x y z
N MET A 1 9.74 -24.71 -40.04
CA MET A 1 9.27 -25.67 -39.02
C MET A 1 10.29 -25.68 -37.90
N ALA A 2 9.82 -25.49 -36.66
CA ALA A 2 10.57 -25.48 -35.40
C ALA A 2 11.25 -24.16 -35.00
N PHE A 3 10.43 -23.19 -34.57
CA PHE A 3 10.83 -22.30 -33.48
C PHE A 3 10.88 -23.15 -32.21
N ALA A 4 12.10 -23.47 -31.77
CA ALA A 4 12.40 -24.19 -30.55
C ALA A 4 12.47 -23.22 -29.37
N ASP A 5 11.36 -22.54 -29.08
CA ASP A 5 11.19 -21.82 -27.81
C ASP A 5 10.41 -22.73 -26.87
N GLY A 6 11.16 -23.67 -26.27
CA GLY A 6 10.71 -24.42 -25.11
C GLY A 6 10.44 -23.45 -23.97
N HIS A 7 9.30 -22.78 -24.02
CA HIS A 7 8.53 -22.47 -22.84
C HIS A 7 8.10 -23.82 -22.30
N GLU A 8 9.03 -24.51 -21.64
CA GLU A 8 8.69 -25.39 -20.53
C GLU A 8 7.80 -24.51 -19.65
N VAL A 9 6.50 -24.68 -19.82
CA VAL A 9 5.55 -24.35 -18.78
C VAL A 9 5.94 -25.34 -17.68
N ALA A 10 6.99 -25.02 -16.94
CA ALA A 10 7.15 -25.50 -15.59
C ALA A 10 5.80 -25.16 -14.99
N ILE A 11 4.97 -26.18 -14.82
CA ILE A 11 3.75 -26.06 -14.04
C ILE A 11 4.32 -25.76 -12.67
N ALA A 12 4.55 -24.47 -12.40
CA ALA A 12 5.07 -23.99 -11.14
C ALA A 12 4.19 -24.66 -10.09
N ASP A 13 4.85 -25.31 -9.13
CA ASP A 13 4.17 -26.08 -8.11
C ASP A 13 2.97 -25.25 -7.63
N PRO A 14 1.75 -25.80 -7.53
CA PRO A 14 0.60 -25.06 -7.02
C PRO A 14 0.92 -24.23 -5.76
N ALA A 15 1.89 -24.68 -4.96
CA ALA A 15 2.47 -23.94 -3.84
C ALA A 15 3.22 -22.66 -4.24
N GLU A 16 4.08 -22.70 -5.26
CA GLU A 16 4.85 -21.54 -5.77
C GLU A 16 3.92 -20.48 -6.40
N ILE A 17 2.95 -20.93 -7.21
CA ILE A 17 1.93 -20.04 -7.79
C ILE A 17 1.13 -19.34 -6.68
N SER A 18 0.69 -20.10 -5.68
CA SER A 18 -0.06 -19.54 -4.55
C SER A 18 0.78 -18.55 -3.75
N PHE A 19 2.06 -18.83 -3.51
CA PHE A 19 2.96 -17.93 -2.79
C PHE A 19 3.15 -16.59 -3.53
N VAL A 20 3.35 -16.63 -4.86
CA VAL A 20 3.50 -15.42 -5.69
C VAL A 20 2.23 -14.59 -5.68
N PHE A 21 1.06 -15.20 -5.91
CA PHE A 21 -0.21 -14.48 -5.91
C PHE A 21 -0.58 -13.91 -4.54
N ASN A 22 -0.35 -14.66 -3.46
CA ASN A 22 -0.62 -14.18 -2.09
C ASN A 22 0.30 -12.99 -1.72
N THR A 23 1.57 -13.05 -2.06
CA THR A 23 2.53 -11.96 -1.81
C THR A 23 2.17 -10.72 -2.64
N LEU A 24 1.83 -10.91 -3.91
CA LEU A 24 1.40 -9.84 -4.80
C LEU A 24 0.10 -9.19 -4.31
N LEU A 25 -0.88 -9.98 -3.86
CA LEU A 25 -2.11 -9.48 -3.23
C LEU A 25 -1.81 -8.62 -2.00
N PHE A 26 -0.85 -9.03 -1.17
CA PHE A 26 -0.44 -8.26 0.02
C PHE A 26 0.24 -6.94 -0.37
N CYS A 27 1.12 -6.92 -1.38
CA CYS A 27 1.75 -5.70 -1.88
C CYS A 27 0.74 -4.72 -2.48
N ILE A 28 -0.20 -5.21 -3.31
CA ILE A 28 -1.25 -4.38 -3.90
C ILE A 28 -2.20 -3.88 -2.81
N GLY A 29 -2.57 -4.75 -1.86
CA GLY A 29 -3.37 -4.39 -0.69
C GLY A 29 -2.72 -3.27 0.13
N GLY A 30 -1.41 -3.37 0.38
CA GLY A 30 -0.63 -2.31 1.03
C GLY A 30 -0.68 -0.98 0.27
N PHE A 31 -0.54 -1.01 -1.05
CA PHE A 31 -0.60 0.19 -1.88
C PHE A 31 -1.98 0.88 -1.84
N LEU A 32 -3.05 0.07 -1.85
CA LEU A 32 -4.43 0.53 -1.80
C LEU A 32 -4.79 1.16 -0.44
N VAL A 33 -4.21 0.65 0.66
CA VAL A 33 -4.35 1.25 1.99
C VAL A 33 -3.64 2.60 2.07
N MET A 34 -2.46 2.76 1.46
CA MET A 34 -1.78 4.07 1.42
C MET A 34 -2.63 5.12 0.68
N TRP A 35 -3.39 4.72 -0.34
CA TRP A 35 -4.33 5.60 -1.04
C TRP A 35 -5.49 6.09 -0.16
N MET A 36 -5.86 5.36 0.89
CA MET A 36 -6.92 5.75 1.83
C MET A 36 -6.57 7.03 2.60
N ALA A 37 -5.30 7.22 2.97
CA ALA A 37 -4.85 8.43 3.65
C ALA A 37 -4.98 9.68 2.76
N ALA A 38 -4.74 9.55 1.45
CA ALA A 38 -4.99 10.62 0.49
C ALA A 38 -6.50 10.93 0.35
N GLY A 39 -7.35 9.89 0.39
CA GLY A 39 -8.81 10.04 0.39
C GLY A 39 -9.35 10.82 1.59
N PHE A 40 -8.92 10.48 2.80
CA PHE A 40 -9.33 11.20 4.02
C PHE A 40 -8.86 12.66 4.03
N THR A 41 -7.63 12.90 3.56
CA THR A 41 -7.08 14.25 3.45
C THR A 41 -7.95 15.15 2.56
N MET A 42 -8.48 14.62 1.44
CA MET A 42 -9.37 15.37 0.55
C MET A 42 -10.75 15.63 1.14
N LEU A 43 -11.31 14.70 1.92
CA LEU A 43 -12.59 14.88 2.59
C LEU A 43 -12.52 15.99 3.66
N GLU A 44 -11.46 16.00 4.47
CA GLU A 44 -11.25 17.04 5.49
C GLU A 44 -10.88 18.40 4.87
N ALA A 45 -10.19 18.40 3.74
CA ALA A 45 -9.88 19.62 2.99
C ALA A 45 -11.15 20.30 2.42
N GLY A 46 -12.15 19.53 2.00
CA GLY A 46 -13.40 20.03 1.44
C GLY A 46 -14.41 20.54 2.47
N LEU A 47 -14.34 20.07 3.71
CA LEU A 47 -15.24 20.49 4.81
C LEU A 47 -14.76 21.74 5.55
N VAL A 48 -13.50 22.14 5.34
CA VAL A 48 -12.88 23.29 6.02
C VAL A 48 -12.92 24.52 5.13
N ARG A 49 -13.07 25.70 5.75
CA ARG A 49 -13.03 27.00 5.07
C ARG A 49 -11.77 27.12 4.21
N SER A 50 -11.96 27.51 2.95
CA SER A 50 -10.92 27.59 1.91
C SER A 50 -9.61 28.28 2.35
N LYS A 51 -9.69 29.27 3.24
CA LYS A 51 -8.52 29.99 3.77
C LYS A 51 -7.58 29.10 4.63
N ASN A 52 -8.08 28.01 5.21
CA ASN A 52 -7.35 27.13 6.13
C ASN A 52 -7.16 25.70 5.60
N THR A 53 -7.61 25.40 4.39
CA THR A 53 -7.49 24.06 3.77
C THR A 53 -6.04 23.56 3.70
N VAL A 54 -5.08 24.44 3.41
CA VAL A 54 -3.64 24.11 3.35
C VAL A 54 -3.11 23.61 4.71
N VAL A 55 -3.58 24.20 5.80
CA VAL A 55 -3.18 23.81 7.17
C VAL A 55 -3.73 22.44 7.53
N ILE A 56 -4.93 22.09 7.05
CA ILE A 56 -5.51 20.75 7.27
C ILE A 56 -4.75 19.69 6.47
N CYS A 57 -4.41 19.98 5.20
CA CYS A 57 -3.65 19.05 4.36
C CYS A 57 -2.28 18.74 4.97
N ILE A 58 -1.57 19.75 5.48
CA ILE A 58 -0.25 19.56 6.09
C ILE A 58 -0.32 18.69 7.35
N LYS A 59 -1.39 18.82 8.14
CA LYS A 59 -1.58 18.03 9.37
C LYS A 59 -1.84 16.57 9.05
N ASN A 60 -2.67 16.27 8.04
CA ASN A 60 -2.96 14.89 7.65
C ASN A 60 -1.75 14.18 7.02
N VAL A 61 -0.99 14.86 6.16
CA VAL A 61 0.24 14.28 5.60
C VAL A 61 1.29 14.06 6.69
N GLY A 62 1.41 15.00 7.63
CA GLY A 62 2.30 14.86 8.79
C GLY A 62 1.94 13.67 9.67
N LEU A 63 0.66 13.51 10.02
CA LEU A 63 0.18 12.36 10.80
C LEU A 63 0.42 11.03 10.07
N PHE A 64 0.22 10.97 8.75
CA PHE A 64 0.49 9.78 7.95
C PHE A 64 1.98 9.38 7.97
N SER A 65 2.88 10.35 7.80
CA SER A 65 4.33 10.11 7.84
C SER A 65 4.80 9.66 9.23
N ILE A 66 4.28 10.27 10.30
CA ILE A 66 4.61 9.91 11.68
C ILE A 66 4.04 8.52 12.02
N ALA A 67 2.80 8.21 11.62
CA ALA A 67 2.18 6.91 11.86
C ALA A 67 2.95 5.77 11.17
N GLY A 68 3.36 5.95 9.91
CA GLY A 68 4.19 4.96 9.21
C GLY A 68 5.54 4.74 9.88
N THR A 69 6.20 5.82 10.31
CA THR A 69 7.49 5.74 11.01
C THR A 69 7.36 5.10 12.39
N ALA A 70 6.29 5.41 13.14
CA ALA A 70 6.01 4.82 14.44
C ALA A 70 5.66 3.32 14.35
N TYR A 71 4.93 2.90 13.30
CA TYR A 71 4.64 1.49 13.05
C TYR A 71 5.93 0.70 12.74
N TYR A 72 6.83 1.28 11.95
CA TYR A 72 8.14 0.68 11.66
C TYR A 72 9.03 0.54 12.91
N LEU A 73 9.08 1.56 13.77
CA LEU A 73 9.98 1.58 14.93
C LEU A 73 9.48 0.77 16.13
N ILE A 74 8.19 0.86 16.45
CA ILE A 74 7.63 0.33 17.71
C ILE A 74 6.41 -0.57 17.44
N GLY A 75 5.66 -0.33 16.37
CA GLY A 75 4.42 -1.07 16.07
C GLY A 75 4.62 -2.56 15.79
N TYR A 76 5.71 -2.95 15.13
CA TYR A 76 5.95 -4.36 14.80
C TYR A 76 6.26 -5.22 16.05
N ASN A 77 6.98 -4.68 17.03
CA ASN A 77 7.31 -5.38 18.28
C ASN A 77 6.19 -5.32 19.35
N LEU A 78 5.19 -4.47 19.15
CA LEU A 78 4.08 -4.29 20.10
C LEU A 78 2.82 -5.08 19.69
N MET A 79 2.62 -5.30 18.39
CA MET A 79 1.42 -5.94 17.84
C MET A 79 1.65 -7.43 17.52
N TYR A 80 2.90 -7.82 17.28
CA TYR A 80 3.37 -9.21 17.20
C TYR A 80 4.37 -9.47 18.33
#